data_AF-A0A6B0UI52-F1
#
_entry.id   AF-A0A6B0UI52-F1
#
_cell.length_a   1.000
_cell.length_b   1.000
_cell.length_c   1.000
_cell.angle_alpha   90.00
_cell.angle_beta   90.00
_cell.angle_gamma   90.00
#
_symmetry.space_group_name_H-M   'P 1'
#
loop_
_entity.id
_entity.type
_entity.pdbx_description
1 polymer ?
#
loop_
_entity_poly.entity_id
_entity_poly.type
_entity_poly.pdbx_seq_one_letter_code
_entity_poly.pdbx_strand_id
1 'polypeptide(L)'
;MRNLRPIRLLTTDCKILAKTLTRRLAHGLGVILGDHQSHGFRDRSIASNAHTIRYICETAESQQHPIAVLQVELSKAFDKVSHSFLFALPNIAAWKID
;
A
#
# COMPACT_ATOMS: atom_id res chain seq x y z
N MET A 1 13.77 -23.89 -6.07
CA MET A 1 14.53 -22.74 -5.51
C MET A 1 14.13 -21.35 -6.05
N ARG A 2 13.18 -21.20 -7.00
CA ARG A 2 12.85 -19.86 -7.59
C ARG A 2 11.77 -19.04 -6.86
N ASN A 3 11.07 -19.62 -5.88
CA ASN A 3 9.90 -19.01 -5.21
C ASN A 3 10.13 -18.73 -3.71
N LEU A 4 11.38 -18.70 -3.25
CA LEU A 4 11.67 -18.35 -1.86
C LEU A 4 11.61 -16.83 -1.70
N ARG A 5 10.96 -16.37 -0.64
CA ARG A 5 10.98 -14.95 -0.25
C ARG A 5 12.15 -14.73 0.71
N PRO A 6 13.22 -14.03 0.30
CA PRO A 6 14.34 -13.75 1.20
C PRO A 6 13.89 -12.81 2.33
N ILE A 7 14.23 -13.16 3.56
CA ILE A 7 13.98 -12.32 4.74
C ILE A 7 15.33 -11.82 5.24
N ARG A 8 15.47 -10.50 5.40
CA ARG A 8 16.64 -9.88 6.03
C ARG A 8 16.31 -9.51 7.47
N LEU A 9 17.07 -10.05 8.42
CA LEU A 9 16.92 -9.68 9.82
C LEU A 9 17.70 -8.39 10.10
N LEU A 10 16.98 -7.33 10.41
CA LEU A 10 17.59 -6.06 10.84
C LEU A 10 17.99 -6.13 12.32
N THR A 11 19.08 -5.44 12.67
CA THR A 11 19.46 -5.19 14.06
C THR A 11 18.37 -4.38 14.79
N THR A 12 18.37 -4.44 16.11
CA THR A 12 17.40 -3.69 16.93
C THR A 12 17.46 -2.19 16.65
N ASP A 13 18.65 -1.62 16.49
CA ASP A 13 18.83 -0.19 16.22
C ASP A 13 18.18 0.21 14.88
N CYS A 14 18.42 -0.59 13.82
CA CYS A 14 17.79 -0.37 12.52
C CYS A 14 16.27 -0.52 12.58
N LYS A 15 15.74 -1.44 13.40
CA LYS A 15 14.29 -1.60 13.60
C LYS A 15 13.68 -0.40 14.32
N ILE A 16 14.37 0.16 15.31
CA ILE A 16 13.94 1.39 16.01
C ILE A 16 13.87 2.55 15.02
N LEU A 17 14.95 2.77 14.25
CA LEU A 17 14.98 3.82 13.24
C LEU A 17 13.88 3.63 12.19
N ALA A 18 13.72 2.41 11.66
CA ALA A 18 12.68 2.10 10.70
C ALA A 18 11.27 2.38 11.26
N LYS A 19 11.00 1.99 12.52
CA LYS A 19 9.71 2.23 13.16
C LYS A 19 9.44 3.72 13.34
N THR A 20 10.45 4.49 13.74
CA THR A 20 10.35 5.96 13.87
C THR A 20 10.07 6.60 12.52
N LEU A 21 10.77 6.18 11.47
CA LEU A 21 10.54 6.67 10.11
C LEU A 21 9.12 6.31 9.62
N THR A 22 8.67 5.07 9.78
CA THR A 22 7.30 4.66 9.41
C THR A 22 6.24 5.52 10.09
N ARG A 23 6.41 5.84 11.39
CA ARG A 23 5.45 6.69 12.12
C ARG A 23 5.40 8.10 11.56
N ARG A 24 6.55 8.69 11.20
CA ARG A 24 6.61 10.03 10.61
C ARG A 24 6.02 10.05 9.20
N LEU A 25 6.35 9.05 8.38
CA LEU A 25 5.80 8.92 7.03
C LEU A 25 4.29 8.69 7.03
N ALA A 26 3.75 7.94 8.00
CA ALA A 26 2.31 7.69 8.09
C ALA A 26 1.48 8.98 8.17
N HIS A 27 2.01 10.04 8.78
CA HIS A 27 1.34 11.34 8.84
C HIS A 27 1.18 11.96 7.43
N GLY A 28 2.25 11.99 6.63
CA GLY A 28 2.21 12.56 5.28
C GLY A 28 1.50 11.67 4.26
N LEU A 29 1.63 10.35 4.41
CA LEU A 29 1.02 9.38 3.49
C LEU A 29 -0.52 9.37 3.56
N GLY A 30 -1.12 9.74 4.69
CA GLY A 30 -2.58 9.86 4.81
C GLY A 30 -3.19 10.88 3.85
N VAL A 31 -2.43 11.91 3.45
CA VAL A 31 -2.87 12.93 2.49
C VAL A 31 -2.72 12.44 1.04
N ILE A 32 -1.70 11.61 0.78
CA ILE A 32 -1.38 11.12 -0.57
C ILE A 32 -2.24 9.91 -0.94
N LEU A 33 -2.59 9.08 0.04
CA LEU A 33 -3.25 7.80 -0.17
C LEU A 33 -4.75 7.90 0.08
N GLY A 34 -5.52 7.87 -1.01
CA GLY A 34 -6.98 7.80 -0.93
C GLY A 34 -7.50 6.50 -0.31
N ASP A 35 -8.82 6.43 -0.13
CA ASP A 35 -9.51 5.34 0.56
C ASP A 35 -9.42 3.99 -0.17
N HIS A 36 -9.07 4.01 -1.45
CA HIS A 36 -8.84 2.80 -2.26
C HIS A 36 -7.64 1.96 -1.79
N GLN A 37 -6.68 2.54 -1.06
CA GLN A 37 -5.56 1.81 -0.47
C GLN A 37 -6.00 1.15 0.86
N SER A 38 -6.63 0.00 0.80
CA SER A 38 -7.28 -0.65 1.97
C SER A 38 -6.38 -1.41 2.94
N HIS A 39 -5.07 -1.50 2.65
CA HIS A 39 -4.10 -2.22 3.49
C HIS A 39 -2.81 -1.42 3.69
N GLY A 40 -2.10 -1.72 4.79
CA GLY A 40 -0.81 -1.11 5.14
C GLY A 40 -0.90 0.13 6.04
N PHE A 41 -2.10 0.54 6.42
CA PHE A 41 -2.37 1.71 7.28
C PHE A 41 -3.32 1.34 8.42
N ARG A 42 -3.30 2.16 9.47
CA ARG A 42 -4.23 2.01 10.61
C ARG A 42 -5.66 2.22 10.12
N ASP A 43 -6.60 1.52 10.75
CA ASP A 43 -8.04 1.66 10.53
C ASP A 43 -8.52 1.31 9.11
N ARG A 44 -7.69 0.61 8.33
CA ARG A 44 -8.04 0.05 7.02
C ARG A 44 -7.99 -1.47 7.06
N SER A 45 -8.96 -2.11 6.43
CA SER A 45 -9.07 -3.56 6.38
C SER A 45 -9.05 -4.08 4.95
N ILE A 46 -8.21 -5.08 4.67
CA ILE A 46 -8.19 -5.76 3.37
C ILE A 46 -9.54 -6.43 3.05
N ALA A 47 -10.33 -6.76 4.07
CA ALA A 47 -11.67 -7.34 3.89
C ALA A 47 -12.62 -6.37 3.16
N SER A 48 -12.38 -5.05 3.25
CA SER A 48 -13.16 -4.06 2.50
C SER A 48 -13.10 -4.30 1.00
N ASN A 49 -11.95 -4.70 0.44
CA ASN A 49 -11.83 -5.01 -0.99
C ASN A 49 -12.75 -6.16 -1.41
N ALA A 50 -12.84 -7.20 -0.58
CA ALA A 50 -13.71 -8.35 -0.86
C ALA A 50 -15.19 -7.94 -0.85
N HIS A 51 -15.58 -7.11 0.13
CA HIS A 51 -16.93 -6.55 0.19
C HIS A 51 -17.22 -5.64 -1.00
N THR A 52 -16.29 -4.77 -1.39
CA THR A 52 -16.44 -3.87 -2.54
C THR A 52 -16.63 -4.65 -3.83
N ILE A 53 -15.81 -5.67 -4.10
CA ILE A 53 -15.96 -6.50 -5.31
C ILE A 53 -17.30 -7.23 -5.30
N ARG A 54 -17.69 -7.81 -4.17
CA ARG A 54 -19.00 -8.48 -4.05
C ARG A 54 -20.15 -7.51 -4.36
N TYR A 55 -20.12 -6.32 -3.76
CA TYR A 55 -21.13 -5.29 -3.97
C TYR A 55 -21.21 -4.84 -5.44
N ILE A 56 -20.05 -4.66 -6.09
CA ILE A 56 -19.99 -4.33 -7.52
C ILE A 56 -20.62 -5.45 -8.36
N CYS A 57 -20.30 -6.71 -8.09
CA CYS A 57 -20.87 -7.85 -8.81
C CYS A 57 -22.39 -7.96 -8.64
N GLU A 58 -22.88 -7.87 -7.39
CA GLU A 58 -24.33 -7.94 -7.08
C GLU A 58 -25.10 -6.78 -7.74
N THR A 59 -24.53 -5.57 -7.71
CA THR A 59 -25.14 -4.40 -8.35
C THR A 59 -25.19 -4.56 -9.86
N ALA A 60 -24.08 -4.99 -10.47
CA ALA A 60 -24.01 -5.25 -11.91
C ALA A 60 -25.02 -6.30 -12.37
N GLU A 61 -25.17 -7.39 -11.61
CA GLU A 61 -26.16 -8.43 -11.87
C GLU A 61 -27.60 -7.86 -11.79
N SER A 62 -27.91 -7.11 -10.73
CA SER A 62 -29.24 -6.51 -10.55
C SER A 62 -29.61 -5.51 -11.65
N GLN A 63 -28.63 -4.83 -12.23
CA GLN A 63 -28.80 -3.83 -13.29
C GLN A 63 -28.64 -4.42 -14.69
N GLN A 64 -28.37 -5.73 -14.81
CA GLN A 64 -28.01 -6.40 -16.07
C GLN A 64 -26.86 -5.69 -16.81
N HIS A 65 -25.92 -5.12 -16.06
CA HIS A 65 -24.80 -4.37 -16.60
C HIS A 65 -23.55 -5.26 -16.69
N PRO A 66 -22.95 -5.44 -17.87
CA PRO A 66 -21.74 -6.25 -18.00
C PRO A 66 -20.55 -5.57 -17.30
N ILE A 67 -19.75 -6.34 -16.57
CA ILE A 67 -18.53 -5.87 -15.92
C ILE A 67 -17.32 -6.74 -16.28
N ALA A 68 -16.14 -6.14 -16.20
CA ALA A 68 -14.86 -6.84 -16.31
C ALA A 68 -13.95 -6.45 -15.14
N VAL A 69 -13.22 -7.42 -14.59
CA VAL A 69 -12.31 -7.21 -13.45
C VAL A 69 -10.88 -7.54 -13.88
N LEU A 70 -9.96 -6.59 -13.66
CA LEU A 70 -8.53 -6.77 -13.90
C LEU A 70 -7.79 -6.90 -12.56
N GLN A 71 -7.11 -8.03 -12.37
CA GLN A 71 -6.20 -8.24 -11.24
C GLN A 71 -4.75 -8.03 -11.69
N VAL A 72 -4.05 -7.13 -11.00
CA VAL A 72 -2.63 -6.80 -11.29
C VAL A 72 -1.78 -7.11 -10.06
N GLU A 73 -0.64 -7.76 -10.25
CA GLU A 73 0.31 -8.06 -9.19
C GLU A 73 1.74 -7.67 -9.60
N LEU A 74 2.50 -7.10 -8.66
CA LEU A 74 3.87 -6.68 -8.88
C LEU A 74 4.86 -7.79 -8.47
N SER A 75 5.51 -8.38 -9.47
CA SER A 75 6.56 -9.39 -9.25
C SER A 75 7.76 -8.82 -8.49
N LYS A 76 8.04 -9.36 -7.31
CA LYS A 76 9.14 -8.96 -6.42
C LYS A 76 9.11 -7.46 -6.06
N ALA A 77 7.92 -6.94 -5.74
CA ALA A 77 7.71 -5.52 -5.47
C ALA A 77 8.73 -4.89 -4.50
N PHE A 78 9.10 -5.60 -3.43
CA PHE A 78 10.07 -5.13 -2.44
C PHE A 78 11.53 -5.11 -2.93
N ASP A 79 11.87 -5.94 -3.93
CA ASP A 79 13.23 -6.03 -4.45
C ASP A 79 13.47 -5.06 -5.62
N LYS A 80 12.39 -4.59 -6.27
CA LYS A 80 12.45 -3.79 -7.51
C LYS A 80 12.21 -2.29 -7.30
N VAL A 81 12.26 -1.80 -6.06
CA VAL A 81 12.07 -0.38 -5.78
C VAL A 81 13.31 0.40 -6.24
N SER A 82 13.12 1.33 -7.18
CA SER A 82 14.17 2.26 -7.59
C SER A 82 14.49 3.23 -6.45
N HIS A 83 15.74 3.20 -5.99
CA HIS A 83 16.18 4.06 -4.89
C HIS A 83 16.32 5.51 -5.36
N SER A 84 16.78 5.75 -6.58
CA SER A 84 16.87 7.10 -7.16
C SER A 84 15.49 7.74 -7.25
N PHE A 85 14.46 6.98 -7.64
CA PHE A 85 13.08 7.44 -7.63
C PHE A 85 12.61 7.75 -6.20
N LEU A 86 12.84 6.83 -5.25
CA LEU A 86 12.41 7.01 -3.86
C LEU A 86 13.00 8.28 -3.22
N PHE A 87 14.26 8.59 -3.49
CA PHE A 87 14.93 9.79 -2.96
C PHE A 87 14.65 11.05 -3.78
N ALA A 88 14.18 10.93 -5.02
CA ALA A 88 13.73 12.07 -5.82
C ALA A 88 12.32 12.56 -5.44
N LEU A 89 11.55 11.75 -4.70
CA LEU A 89 10.25 12.20 -4.18
C LEU A 89 10.48 13.41 -3.25
N PRO A 90 9.88 14.58 -3.55
CA PRO A 90 10.06 15.77 -2.74
C PRO A 90 9.65 15.50 -1.30
N ASN A 91 10.41 16.07 -0.36
CA ASN A 91 10.32 15.84 1.09
C ASN A 91 8.88 15.59 1.57
N ILE A 92 8.55 14.33 1.87
CA ILE A 92 7.31 13.96 2.58
C ILE A 92 7.24 14.66 3.96
N ALA A 93 8.36 15.21 4.44
CA ALA A 93 8.48 16.01 5.65
C ALA A 93 8.23 17.53 5.49
N ALA A 94 8.14 18.07 4.27
CA ALA A 94 7.95 19.51 4.03
C ALA A 94 6.46 19.94 4.03
N TRP A 95 5.55 18.98 4.16
CA TRP A 95 4.11 19.22 4.21
C TRP A 95 3.75 19.65 5.62
N LYS A 96 3.96 20.95 5.88
CA LYS A 96 3.46 21.66 7.04
C LYS A 96 1.97 21.40 7.16
N ILE A 97 1.58 20.88 8.31
CA ILE A 97 0.22 20.98 8.83
C ILE A 97 0.13 22.41 9.32
N ASP A 98 -0.69 23.23 8.67
CA ASP A 98 -1.25 24.42 9.33
C ASP A 98 -2.31 23.98 10.34
#